data_AF-A0A2D1KLA1-F1
#
_entry.id   AF-A0A2D1KLA1-F1
#
_cell.length_a   1.000
_cell.length_b   1.000
_cell.length_c   1.000
_cell.angle_alpha   90.00
_cell.angle_beta   90.00
_cell.angle_gamma   90.00
#
_symmetry.space_group_name_H-M   'P 1'
#
loop_
_entity.id
_entity.type
_entity.pdbx_description
1 polymer ?
#
loop_
_entity_poly.entity_id
_entity_poly.type
_entity_poly.pdbx_seq_one_letter_code
_entity_poly.pdbx_strand_id
1 'polypeptide(L)'
;MRAYLYPIKIAILVFPFLALVITIPFLVRQYRKYGALTGWQAFVLYTFVFYLLTAYFLVILPLPPRHLVALYTSAHYNLDPFMFVREFVDKTVLQWQVPHTYLPALKQAAFVQPTFNVILTIPFGAYLRYYFGRRFPQVLALSFALTLFFETTQLSGLYGIYPRPYRLFDVDDLMLNTLGGVIGYGLAPFLTQLFPTSRQMMAAAFAKGRRVSFSRRFVAFVVDWLCLALVMAVVSLLSRRLPYDITSTPVVWYSLEMLGYFVLLPVLWHGTTLGKRLVKIKITAALPVPLHWWQLIWRQLLLYGAVVPTFVLPVILLNGLSQAPRAQFDYYLLALLVVGVVLAVFCLHVLLTMLFRRDRLFYERLSHTKEVSTLDRAQ
;
A
#
# COMPACT_ATOMS: atom_id res chain seq x y z
N MET A 1 -17.31 -27.12 -17.61
CA MET A 1 -17.08 -25.66 -17.83
C MET A 1 -17.52 -24.77 -16.66
N ARG A 2 -18.72 -24.90 -16.06
CA ARG A 2 -19.15 -24.09 -14.88
C ARG A 2 -18.23 -24.21 -13.65
N ALA A 3 -17.64 -25.38 -13.41
CA ALA A 3 -16.72 -25.62 -12.28
C ALA A 3 -15.42 -24.79 -12.33
N TYR A 4 -14.95 -24.40 -13.52
CA TYR A 4 -13.76 -23.53 -13.67
C TYR A 4 -14.12 -22.03 -13.64
N LEU A 5 -15.35 -21.69 -14.02
CA LEU A 5 -15.82 -20.30 -14.02
C LEU A 5 -15.94 -19.71 -12.61
N TYR A 6 -16.30 -20.51 -11.60
CA TYR A 6 -16.44 -20.03 -10.23
C TYR A 6 -15.08 -19.63 -9.59
N PRO A 7 -14.04 -20.49 -9.59
CA PRO A 7 -12.70 -20.09 -9.13
C PRO A 7 -12.13 -18.89 -9.89
N ILE A 8 -12.33 -18.83 -11.22
CA ILE A 8 -11.87 -17.70 -12.04
C ILE A 8 -12.57 -16.39 -11.63
N LYS A 9 -13.89 -16.42 -11.43
CA LYS A 9 -14.64 -15.24 -10.96
C LYS A 9 -14.17 -14.78 -9.59
N ILE A 10 -13.98 -15.70 -8.65
CA ILE A 10 -13.47 -15.38 -7.31
C ILE A 10 -12.06 -14.80 -7.40
N ALA A 11 -11.17 -15.36 -8.22
CA ALA A 11 -9.81 -14.84 -8.40
C ALA A 11 -9.82 -13.41 -8.98
N ILE A 12 -10.64 -13.15 -10.00
CA ILE A 12 -10.78 -11.82 -10.61
C ILE A 12 -11.32 -10.79 -9.61
N LEU A 13 -12.24 -11.20 -8.73
CA LEU A 13 -12.78 -10.31 -7.70
C LEU A 13 -11.78 -10.10 -6.56
N VAL A 14 -11.13 -11.15 -6.07
CA VAL A 14 -10.32 -11.10 -4.83
C VAL A 14 -8.90 -10.60 -5.08
N PHE A 15 -8.23 -11.04 -6.16
CA PHE A 15 -6.81 -10.75 -6.38
C PHE A 15 -6.50 -9.26 -6.51
N PRO A 16 -7.32 -8.42 -7.18
CA PRO A 16 -7.08 -6.98 -7.22
C PRO A 16 -7.09 -6.32 -5.83
N PHE A 17 -8.08 -6.67 -4.99
CA PHE A 17 -8.15 -6.10 -3.63
C PHE A 17 -7.02 -6.62 -2.74
N LEU A 18 -6.70 -7.92 -2.82
CA LEU A 18 -5.59 -8.49 -2.07
C LEU A 18 -4.26 -7.87 -2.48
N ALA A 19 -4.02 -7.70 -3.78
CA ALA A 19 -2.83 -7.02 -4.29
C ALA A 19 -2.78 -5.56 -3.81
N LEU A 20 -3.91 -4.85 -3.78
CA LEU A 20 -3.98 -3.48 -3.26
C LEU A 20 -3.54 -3.43 -1.78
N VAL A 21 -4.08 -4.32 -0.94
CA VAL A 21 -3.73 -4.40 0.49
C VAL A 21 -2.24 -4.68 0.68
N ILE A 22 -1.69 -5.66 -0.05
CA ILE A 22 -0.26 -6.00 0.00
C ILE A 22 0.61 -4.84 -0.51
N THR A 23 0.10 -4.02 -1.43
CA THR A 23 0.83 -2.87 -1.99
C THR A 23 0.93 -1.70 -1.01
N ILE A 24 -0.01 -1.54 -0.06
CA ILE A 24 -0.06 -0.40 0.88
C ILE A 24 1.26 -0.20 1.64
N PRO A 25 1.87 -1.21 2.28
CA PRO A 25 3.16 -1.03 2.98
C PRO A 25 4.27 -0.48 2.06
N PHE A 26 4.33 -0.91 0.80
CA PHE A 26 5.31 -0.42 -0.17
C PHE A 26 5.05 1.04 -0.54
N LEU A 27 3.78 1.41 -0.76
CA LEU A 27 3.39 2.80 -1.00
C LEU A 27 3.71 3.69 0.19
N VAL A 28 3.46 3.23 1.41
CA VAL A 28 3.79 3.95 2.64
C VAL A 28 5.31 4.15 2.75
N ARG A 29 6.12 3.10 2.55
CA ARG A 29 7.58 3.21 2.57
C ARG A 29 8.09 4.22 1.53
N GLN A 30 7.57 4.13 0.31
CA GLN A 30 7.92 5.00 -0.81
C GLN A 30 7.52 6.46 -0.53
N TYR A 31 6.31 6.66 -0.02
CA TYR A 31 5.80 7.95 0.42
C TYR A 31 6.66 8.53 1.54
N ARG A 32 7.06 7.74 2.54
CA ARG A 32 7.94 8.23 3.62
C ARG A 32 9.32 8.59 3.09
N LYS A 33 9.82 7.92 2.06
CA LYS A 33 11.13 8.23 1.49
C LYS A 33 11.12 9.55 0.69
N TYR A 34 10.14 9.73 -0.21
CA TYR A 34 10.12 10.85 -1.16
C TYR A 34 9.08 11.95 -0.85
N GLY A 35 8.20 11.73 0.14
CA GLY A 35 7.15 12.63 0.62
C GLY A 35 5.96 12.85 -0.31
N ALA A 36 5.97 12.23 -1.49
CA ALA A 36 4.80 12.09 -2.35
C ALA A 36 4.87 10.76 -3.11
N LEU A 37 3.73 10.41 -3.72
CA LEU A 37 3.62 9.32 -4.69
C LEU A 37 3.14 9.93 -6.01
N THR A 38 3.80 9.55 -7.11
CA THR A 38 3.26 9.77 -8.46
C THR A 38 2.26 8.66 -8.77
N GLY A 39 1.25 8.96 -9.59
CA GLY A 39 0.27 7.94 -10.01
C GLY A 39 0.95 6.77 -10.71
N TRP A 40 1.96 7.04 -11.54
CA TRP A 40 2.72 6.01 -12.24
C TRP A 40 3.52 5.10 -11.29
N GLN A 41 4.15 5.64 -10.25
CA GLN A 41 4.81 4.80 -9.23
C GLN A 41 3.83 3.88 -8.52
N ALA A 42 2.66 4.40 -8.15
CA ALA A 42 1.64 3.60 -7.48
C ALA A 42 1.13 2.49 -8.41
N PHE A 43 0.90 2.81 -9.68
CA PHE A 43 0.52 1.85 -10.71
C PHE A 43 1.56 0.74 -10.87
N VAL A 44 2.84 1.08 -11.10
CA VAL A 44 3.92 0.11 -11.30
C VAL A 44 4.11 -0.80 -10.07
N LEU A 45 4.04 -0.25 -8.86
CA LEU A 45 4.12 -1.05 -7.64
C LEU A 45 2.93 -1.99 -7.49
N TYR A 46 1.72 -1.50 -7.75
CA TYR A 46 0.50 -2.30 -7.69
C TYR A 46 0.53 -3.43 -8.71
N THR A 47 0.87 -3.15 -9.97
CA THR A 47 0.94 -4.16 -11.03
C THR A 47 2.06 -5.17 -10.77
N PHE A 48 3.17 -4.76 -10.16
CA PHE A 48 4.23 -5.67 -9.72
C PHE A 48 3.75 -6.66 -8.64
N VAL A 49 3.05 -6.16 -7.61
CA VAL A 49 2.49 -7.01 -6.54
C VAL A 49 1.40 -7.92 -7.10
N PHE A 50 0.50 -7.38 -7.92
CA PHE A 50 -0.54 -8.16 -8.59
C PHE A 50 0.04 -9.27 -9.47
N TYR A 51 1.10 -8.97 -10.22
CA TYR A 51 1.86 -9.95 -11.00
C TYR A 51 2.44 -11.05 -10.10
N LEU A 52 3.15 -10.71 -9.02
CA LEU A 52 3.75 -11.70 -8.12
C LEU A 52 2.69 -12.60 -7.48
N LEU A 53 1.55 -12.02 -7.08
CA LEU A 53 0.42 -12.76 -6.55
C LEU A 53 -0.10 -13.75 -7.59
N THR A 54 -0.34 -13.28 -8.82
CA THR A 54 -0.83 -14.12 -9.92
C THR A 54 0.17 -15.24 -10.25
N ALA A 55 1.47 -14.92 -10.33
CA ALA A 55 2.52 -15.89 -10.61
C ALA A 55 2.59 -16.96 -9.52
N TYR A 56 2.55 -16.57 -8.24
CA TYR A 56 2.50 -17.52 -7.12
C TYR A 56 1.33 -18.49 -7.25
N PHE A 57 0.12 -17.98 -7.51
CA PHE A 57 -1.06 -18.84 -7.66
C PHE A 57 -1.00 -19.74 -8.90
N LEU A 58 -0.47 -19.26 -10.03
CA LEU A 58 -0.30 -20.07 -11.24
C LEU A 58 0.68 -21.23 -11.03
N VAL A 59 1.71 -21.02 -10.21
CA VAL A 59 2.70 -22.06 -9.92
C VAL A 59 2.16 -23.08 -8.90
N ILE A 60 1.40 -22.63 -7.91
CA ILE A 60 0.91 -23.47 -6.80
C ILE A 60 -0.40 -24.20 -7.13
N LEU A 61 -1.30 -23.60 -7.90
CA LEU A 61 -2.61 -24.19 -8.23
C LEU A 61 -2.58 -25.03 -9.51
N PRO A 62 -3.49 -26.02 -9.65
CA PRO A 62 -4.52 -26.43 -8.68
C PRO A 62 -3.96 -27.36 -7.59
N LEU A 63 -4.52 -27.26 -6.38
CA LEU A 63 -4.17 -28.15 -5.28
C LEU A 63 -4.98 -29.46 -5.35
N PRO A 64 -4.32 -30.64 -5.38
CA PRO A 64 -5.02 -31.91 -5.33
C PRO A 64 -5.61 -32.19 -3.93
N PRO A 65 -6.62 -33.07 -3.80
CA PRO A 65 -7.14 -33.48 -2.50
C PRO A 65 -6.07 -34.10 -1.60
N ARG A 66 -5.96 -33.64 -0.34
CA ARG A 66 -4.91 -34.07 0.62
C ARG A 66 -4.83 -35.58 0.82
N HIS A 67 -5.97 -36.29 0.82
CA HIS A 67 -6.01 -37.73 1.00
C HIS A 67 -5.37 -38.50 -0.17
N LEU A 68 -5.41 -37.96 -1.39
CA LEU A 68 -4.75 -38.57 -2.56
C LEU A 68 -3.24 -38.35 -2.49
N VAL A 69 -2.80 -37.16 -2.08
CA VAL A 69 -1.37 -36.84 -1.94
C VAL A 69 -0.67 -37.73 -0.91
N ALA A 70 -1.37 -38.17 0.13
CA ALA A 70 -0.83 -39.11 1.11
C ALA A 70 -0.42 -40.46 0.50
N LEU A 71 -1.03 -40.83 -0.64
CA LEU A 71 -0.79 -42.10 -1.34
C LEU A 71 0.36 -41.99 -2.37
N TYR A 72 0.89 -40.79 -2.65
CA TYR A 72 1.90 -40.59 -3.68
C TYR A 72 3.21 -41.28 -3.33
N THR A 73 3.70 -42.17 -4.20
CA THR A 73 4.98 -42.89 -4.05
C THR A 73 6.06 -42.45 -5.04
N SER A 74 5.75 -41.49 -5.92
CA SER A 74 6.63 -40.99 -6.97
C SER A 74 7.87 -40.26 -6.44
N ALA A 75 8.89 -40.12 -7.30
CA ALA A 75 10.06 -39.32 -7.02
C ALA A 75 9.69 -37.89 -6.61
N HIS A 76 10.42 -37.34 -5.64
CA HIS A 76 10.14 -36.03 -5.06
C HIS A 76 10.91 -34.90 -5.75
N TYR A 77 11.98 -35.23 -6.49
CA TYR A 77 12.85 -34.29 -7.16
C TYR A 77 13.39 -34.85 -8.49
N ASN A 78 13.64 -33.95 -9.45
CA ASN A 78 14.45 -34.14 -10.64
C ASN A 78 15.65 -33.17 -10.56
N LEU A 79 16.86 -33.72 -10.54
CA LEU A 79 18.10 -32.93 -10.49
C LEU A 79 18.89 -33.01 -11.79
N ASP A 80 18.37 -33.71 -12.81
CA ASP A 80 19.06 -33.86 -14.09
C ASP A 80 18.84 -32.61 -14.95
N PRO A 81 19.87 -31.80 -15.19
CA PRO A 81 19.72 -30.57 -15.96
C PRO A 81 19.48 -30.89 -17.45
N PHE A 82 18.78 -29.98 -18.11
CA PHE A 82 18.41 -30.02 -19.53
C PHE A 82 17.55 -31.23 -19.92
N MET A 83 16.81 -31.81 -18.97
CA MET A 83 15.79 -32.81 -19.28
C MET A 83 14.73 -32.26 -20.22
N PHE A 84 14.31 -31.00 -20.07
CA PHE A 84 13.33 -30.38 -20.98
C PHE A 84 13.77 -30.42 -22.46
N VAL A 85 15.08 -30.31 -22.72
CA VAL A 85 15.63 -30.40 -24.09
C VAL A 85 15.55 -31.83 -24.60
N ARG A 86 15.98 -32.80 -23.78
CA ARG A 86 15.91 -34.22 -24.13
C ARG A 86 14.46 -34.64 -24.40
N GLU A 87 13.55 -34.27 -23.51
CA GLU A 87 12.12 -34.57 -23.69
C GLU A 87 11.54 -33.92 -24.93
N PHE A 88 11.94 -32.68 -25.25
CA PHE A 88 11.52 -32.04 -26.49
C PHE A 88 12.07 -32.82 -27.69
N VAL A 89 13.36 -33.14 -27.74
CA VAL A 89 13.95 -33.87 -28.88
C VAL A 89 13.34 -35.25 -29.06
N ASP A 90 13.12 -36.00 -27.97
CA ASP A 90 12.65 -37.39 -28.02
C ASP A 90 11.15 -37.49 -28.34
N LYS A 91 10.35 -36.53 -27.87
CA LYS A 91 8.88 -36.60 -27.94
C LYS A 91 8.26 -35.62 -28.93
N THR A 92 9.06 -34.78 -29.59
CA THR A 92 8.52 -33.75 -30.48
C THR A 92 7.94 -34.33 -31.76
N VAL A 93 6.78 -33.81 -32.15
CA VAL A 93 6.17 -34.08 -33.47
C VAL A 93 6.78 -33.19 -34.58
N LEU A 94 7.70 -32.29 -34.23
CA LEU A 94 8.31 -31.34 -35.17
C LEU A 94 9.19 -32.06 -36.19
N GLN A 95 8.85 -31.89 -37.47
CA GLN A 95 9.70 -32.30 -38.57
C GLN A 95 10.09 -31.07 -39.38
N TRP A 96 11.38 -30.72 -39.37
CA TRP A 96 11.91 -29.51 -40.01
C TRP A 96 11.58 -29.38 -41.50
N GLN A 97 11.43 -30.50 -42.19
CA GLN A 97 11.14 -30.54 -43.63
C GLN A 97 9.64 -30.42 -43.93
N VAL A 98 8.78 -30.44 -42.89
CA VAL A 98 7.34 -30.58 -43.03
C VAL A 98 6.61 -29.47 -42.25
N PRO A 99 6.31 -28.32 -42.88
CA PRO A 99 5.80 -27.12 -42.20
C PRO A 99 4.50 -27.32 -41.40
N HIS A 100 3.63 -28.25 -41.81
CA HIS A 100 2.36 -28.48 -41.11
C HIS A 100 2.54 -29.09 -39.71
N THR A 101 3.72 -29.64 -39.39
CA THR A 101 4.05 -30.18 -38.07
C THR A 101 4.41 -29.11 -37.03
N TYR A 102 4.64 -27.87 -37.46
CA TYR A 102 5.14 -26.80 -36.58
C TYR A 102 4.09 -26.37 -35.56
N LEU A 103 2.85 -26.12 -36.02
CA LEU A 103 1.78 -25.70 -35.11
C LEU A 103 1.40 -26.80 -34.10
N PRO A 104 1.29 -28.08 -34.48
CA PRO A 104 1.18 -29.19 -33.52
C PRO A 104 2.34 -29.23 -32.51
N ALA A 105 3.59 -29.06 -32.96
CA ALA A 105 4.76 -29.08 -32.08
C ALA A 105 4.74 -27.93 -31.04
N LEU A 106 4.23 -26.75 -31.39
CA LEU A 106 4.09 -25.64 -30.44
C LEU A 106 2.98 -25.86 -29.39
N LYS A 107 2.08 -26.82 -29.62
CA LYS A 107 0.98 -27.15 -28.69
C LYS A 107 1.32 -28.30 -27.75
N GLN A 108 2.44 -28.97 -27.94
CA GLN A 108 2.83 -30.11 -27.11
C GLN A 108 3.35 -29.67 -25.74
N ALA A 109 3.12 -30.49 -24.70
CA ALA A 109 3.53 -30.17 -23.34
C ALA A 109 5.04 -29.89 -23.21
N ALA A 110 5.87 -30.68 -23.93
CA ALA A 110 7.32 -30.52 -23.96
C ALA A 110 7.79 -29.14 -24.48
N PHE A 111 6.96 -28.41 -25.23
CA PHE A 111 7.24 -27.03 -25.63
C PHE A 111 6.56 -26.01 -24.73
N VAL A 112 5.27 -26.23 -24.46
CA VAL A 112 4.41 -25.29 -23.73
C VAL A 112 4.93 -25.08 -22.31
N GLN A 113 5.20 -26.14 -21.55
CA GLN A 113 5.60 -26.01 -20.15
C GLN A 113 6.91 -25.20 -20.00
N PRO A 114 8.02 -25.55 -20.69
CA PRO A 114 9.24 -24.75 -20.58
C PRO A 114 9.08 -23.30 -21.03
N THR A 115 8.33 -23.08 -22.12
CA THR A 115 8.10 -21.74 -22.65
C THR A 115 7.31 -20.87 -21.68
N PHE A 116 6.27 -21.41 -21.05
CA PHE A 116 5.45 -20.66 -20.09
C PHE A 116 6.21 -20.38 -18.78
N ASN A 117 7.12 -21.25 -18.35
CA ASN A 117 8.02 -20.99 -17.21
C ASN A 117 8.92 -19.78 -17.48
N VAL A 118 9.54 -19.73 -18.67
CA VAL A 118 10.30 -18.55 -19.11
C VAL A 118 9.40 -17.30 -19.14
N ILE A 119 8.25 -17.35 -19.82
CA ILE A 119 7.35 -16.19 -19.96
C ILE A 119 6.86 -15.67 -18.60
N LEU A 120 6.55 -16.56 -17.67
CA LEU A 120 6.04 -16.23 -16.34
C LEU A 120 6.98 -15.29 -15.58
N THR A 121 8.29 -15.41 -15.77
CA THR A 121 9.32 -14.70 -15.01
C THR A 121 9.94 -13.51 -15.75
N ILE A 122 9.62 -13.33 -17.04
CA ILE A 122 10.00 -12.12 -17.80
C ILE A 122 9.57 -10.83 -17.09
N PRO A 123 8.30 -10.66 -16.64
CA PRO A 123 7.91 -9.43 -15.96
C PRO A 123 8.75 -9.16 -14.71
N PHE A 124 9.10 -10.18 -13.93
CA PHE A 124 9.91 -10.02 -12.72
C PHE A 124 11.25 -9.35 -13.02
N GLY A 125 12.01 -9.88 -13.99
CA GLY A 125 13.28 -9.32 -14.41
C GLY A 125 13.15 -7.88 -14.93
N ALA A 126 12.09 -7.62 -15.70
CA ALA A 126 11.78 -6.30 -16.24
C ALA A 126 11.51 -5.30 -15.10
N TYR A 127 10.66 -5.62 -14.12
CA TYR A 127 10.38 -4.76 -12.97
C TYR A 127 11.62 -4.50 -12.11
N LEU A 128 12.45 -5.51 -11.87
CA LEU A 128 13.67 -5.37 -11.08
C LEU A 128 14.64 -4.36 -11.70
N ARG A 129 14.83 -4.38 -13.02
CA ARG A 129 15.66 -3.40 -13.72
C ARG A 129 14.95 -2.04 -13.85
N TYR A 130 13.71 -2.03 -14.34
CA TYR A 130 12.95 -0.82 -14.68
C TYR A 130 12.63 0.04 -13.46
N TYR A 131 12.01 -0.54 -12.42
CA TYR A 131 11.54 0.20 -11.25
C TYR A 131 12.59 0.21 -10.13
N PHE A 132 13.14 -0.96 -9.80
CA PHE A 132 14.06 -1.11 -8.66
C PHE A 132 15.53 -0.82 -9.00
N GLY A 133 15.87 -0.61 -10.28
CA GLY A 133 17.22 -0.23 -10.71
C GLY A 133 18.28 -1.29 -10.42
N ARG A 134 17.89 -2.57 -10.34
CA ARG A 134 18.82 -3.67 -10.03
C ARG A 134 19.74 -3.96 -11.21
N ARG A 135 21.01 -4.27 -10.91
CA ARG A 135 22.02 -4.65 -11.90
C ARG A 135 21.85 -6.13 -12.28
N PHE A 136 22.38 -6.52 -13.43
CA PHE A 136 22.31 -7.90 -13.95
C PHE A 136 22.55 -9.01 -12.90
N PRO A 137 23.66 -9.03 -12.12
CA PRO A 137 23.90 -10.11 -11.16
C PRO A 137 22.84 -10.15 -10.04
N GLN A 138 22.28 -9.00 -9.66
CA GLN A 138 21.19 -8.94 -8.68
C GLN A 138 19.90 -9.50 -9.26
N VAL A 139 19.60 -9.23 -10.54
CA VAL A 139 18.40 -9.76 -11.19
C VAL A 139 18.52 -11.26 -11.42
N LEU A 140 19.70 -11.74 -11.81
CA LEU A 140 19.99 -13.17 -11.90
C LEU A 140 19.76 -13.87 -10.55
N ALA A 141 20.40 -13.38 -9.49
CA ALA A 141 20.28 -13.95 -8.14
C ALA A 141 18.84 -13.89 -7.59
N LEU A 142 18.13 -12.77 -7.78
CA LEU A 142 16.75 -12.64 -7.33
C LEU A 142 15.78 -13.51 -8.14
N SER A 143 16.01 -13.68 -9.44
CA SER A 143 15.16 -14.54 -10.28
C SER A 143 15.36 -16.00 -9.88
N PHE A 144 16.62 -16.41 -9.66
CA PHE A 144 16.95 -17.72 -9.10
C PHE A 144 16.30 -17.91 -7.71
N ALA A 145 16.38 -16.92 -6.81
CA ALA A 145 15.77 -17.00 -5.49
C ALA A 145 14.24 -17.10 -5.55
N LEU A 146 13.59 -16.39 -6.50
CA LEU A 146 12.14 -16.47 -6.69
C LEU A 146 11.71 -17.87 -7.14
N THR A 147 12.41 -18.45 -8.11
CA THR A 147 12.08 -19.80 -8.57
C THR A 147 12.43 -20.86 -7.53
N LEU A 148 13.54 -20.71 -6.80
CA LEU A 148 13.85 -21.58 -5.68
C LEU A 148 12.79 -21.52 -4.60
N PHE A 149 12.25 -20.32 -4.33
CA PHE A 149 11.12 -20.16 -3.42
C PHE A 149 9.88 -20.95 -3.89
N PHE A 150 9.56 -20.93 -5.19
CA PHE A 150 8.44 -21.72 -5.70
C PHE A 150 8.67 -23.24 -5.56
N GLU A 151 9.81 -23.73 -6.02
CA GLU A 151 10.15 -25.15 -5.99
C GLU A 151 10.22 -25.68 -4.54
N THR A 152 10.82 -24.93 -3.62
CA THR A 152 10.87 -25.30 -2.19
C THR A 152 9.49 -25.27 -1.51
N THR A 153 8.62 -24.35 -1.93
CA THR A 153 7.23 -24.29 -1.45
C THR A 153 6.45 -25.54 -1.87
N GLN A 154 6.68 -26.06 -3.07
CA GLN A 154 6.05 -27.29 -3.55
C GLN A 154 6.67 -28.54 -2.94
N LEU A 155 8.00 -28.61 -2.88
CA LEU A 155 8.75 -29.71 -2.27
C LEU A 155 8.41 -29.88 -0.79
N SER A 156 8.20 -28.79 -0.06
CA SER A 156 7.77 -28.85 1.35
C SER A 156 6.29 -29.20 1.53
N GLY A 157 5.53 -29.40 0.45
CA GLY A 157 4.08 -29.63 0.52
C GLY A 157 3.35 -28.42 1.12
N LEU A 158 3.67 -27.19 0.68
CA LEU A 158 3.24 -25.94 1.31
C LEU A 158 3.62 -25.88 2.80
N TYR A 159 4.91 -26.08 3.11
CA TYR A 159 5.44 -26.01 4.47
C TYR A 159 4.74 -26.95 5.46
N GLY A 160 4.46 -28.18 5.03
CA GLY A 160 3.83 -29.22 5.84
C GLY A 160 2.31 -29.22 5.87
N ILE A 161 1.64 -28.35 5.09
CA ILE A 161 0.18 -28.44 4.92
C ILE A 161 -0.19 -29.73 4.18
N TYR A 162 0.61 -30.19 3.21
CA TYR A 162 0.43 -31.49 2.55
C TYR A 162 1.34 -32.54 3.17
N PRO A 163 0.88 -33.80 3.27
CA PRO A 163 1.67 -34.88 3.86
C PRO A 163 2.89 -35.26 3.01
N ARG A 164 2.86 -34.95 1.71
CA ARG A 164 3.92 -35.20 0.72
C ARG A 164 3.94 -34.06 -0.31
N PRO A 165 5.04 -33.86 -1.07
CA PRO A 165 5.03 -32.96 -2.21
C PRO A 165 3.96 -33.38 -3.22
N TYR A 166 3.17 -32.43 -3.68
CA TYR A 166 2.13 -32.67 -4.69
C TYR A 166 2.59 -32.34 -6.11
N ARG A 167 3.81 -31.81 -6.23
CA ARG A 167 4.50 -31.53 -7.48
C ARG A 167 5.97 -31.87 -7.30
N LEU A 168 6.61 -32.29 -8.38
CA LEU A 168 8.02 -32.66 -8.41
C LEU A 168 8.88 -31.39 -8.40
N PHE A 169 9.92 -31.35 -7.56
CA PHE A 169 10.94 -30.30 -7.58
C PHE A 169 11.80 -30.46 -8.82
N ASP A 170 11.88 -29.46 -9.70
CA ASP A 170 12.61 -29.58 -10.96
C ASP A 170 13.73 -28.52 -11.11
N VAL A 171 14.97 -28.99 -11.30
CA VAL A 171 16.11 -28.10 -11.58
C VAL A 171 15.95 -27.36 -12.91
N ASP A 172 15.29 -27.97 -13.88
CA ASP A 172 15.03 -27.30 -15.16
C ASP A 172 14.07 -26.12 -15.01
N ASP A 173 13.09 -26.22 -14.10
CA ASP A 173 12.18 -25.11 -13.80
C ASP A 173 12.95 -23.95 -13.18
N LEU A 174 13.95 -24.21 -12.31
CA LEU A 174 14.86 -23.18 -11.81
C LEU A 174 15.62 -22.48 -12.95
N MET A 175 16.14 -23.25 -13.91
CA MET A 175 16.91 -22.72 -15.04
C MET A 175 16.05 -21.88 -15.97
N LEU A 176 14.87 -22.38 -16.36
CA LEU A 176 13.95 -21.73 -17.28
C LEU A 176 13.33 -20.46 -16.68
N ASN A 177 12.91 -20.50 -15.42
CA ASN A 177 12.42 -19.32 -14.71
C ASN A 177 13.52 -18.27 -14.50
N THR A 178 14.76 -18.70 -14.24
CA THR A 178 15.89 -17.77 -14.15
C THR A 178 16.17 -17.12 -15.51
N LEU A 179 16.11 -17.89 -16.60
CA LEU A 179 16.26 -17.39 -17.96
C LEU A 179 15.19 -16.35 -18.31
N GLY A 180 13.94 -16.59 -17.93
CA GLY A 180 12.87 -15.60 -18.10
C GLY A 180 13.18 -14.28 -17.40
N GLY A 181 13.67 -14.32 -16.16
CA GLY A 181 14.16 -13.13 -15.45
C GLY A 181 15.30 -12.41 -16.17
N VAL A 182 16.23 -13.14 -16.78
CA VAL A 182 17.32 -12.58 -17.61
C VAL A 182 16.78 -11.92 -18.88
N ILE A 183 15.84 -12.55 -19.58
CA ILE A 183 15.19 -11.97 -20.76
C ILE A 183 14.45 -10.69 -20.37
N GLY A 184 13.70 -10.71 -19.26
CA GLY A 184 13.03 -9.55 -18.69
C GLY A 184 13.99 -8.39 -18.40
N TYR A 185 15.17 -8.69 -17.83
CA TYR A 185 16.22 -7.71 -17.64
C TYR A 185 16.65 -7.07 -18.98
N GLY A 186 16.82 -7.89 -20.02
CA GLY A 186 17.17 -7.45 -21.38
C GLY A 186 16.10 -6.55 -22.01
N LEU A 187 14.82 -6.81 -21.76
CA LEU A 187 13.68 -6.05 -22.30
C LEU A 187 13.40 -4.74 -21.55
N ALA A 188 13.82 -4.60 -20.29
CA ALA A 188 13.49 -3.42 -19.48
C ALA A 188 13.91 -2.05 -20.08
N PRO A 189 15.02 -1.90 -20.83
CA PRO A 189 15.35 -0.65 -21.53
C PRO A 189 14.27 -0.18 -22.50
N PHE A 190 13.55 -1.09 -23.16
CA PHE A 190 12.43 -0.72 -24.02
C PHE A 190 11.31 -0.03 -23.23
N LEU A 191 11.04 -0.50 -22.01
CA LEU A 191 10.09 0.15 -21.09
C LEU A 191 10.53 1.56 -20.70
N THR A 192 11.84 1.82 -20.58
CA THR A 192 12.35 3.17 -20.29
C THR A 192 12.25 4.15 -21.45
N GLN A 193 12.11 3.66 -22.69
CA GLN A 193 11.84 4.49 -23.86
C GLN A 193 10.37 4.88 -23.95
N LEU A 194 9.47 3.99 -23.52
CA LEU A 194 8.01 4.21 -23.55
C LEU A 194 7.47 4.93 -22.31
N PHE A 195 8.10 4.74 -21.15
CA PHE A 195 7.56 5.17 -19.86
C PHE A 195 8.60 5.92 -19.01
N PRO A 196 8.14 6.74 -18.03
CA PRO A 196 9.04 7.46 -17.13
C PRO A 196 10.03 6.54 -16.44
N THR A 197 11.30 6.93 -16.42
CA THR A 197 12.35 6.17 -15.72
C THR A 197 12.15 6.21 -14.20
N SER A 198 12.69 5.23 -13.48
CA SER A 198 12.69 5.24 -12.00
C SER A 198 13.27 6.55 -11.44
N ARG A 199 14.36 7.06 -12.02
CA ARG A 199 14.95 8.35 -11.59
C ARG A 199 14.00 9.53 -11.79
N GLN A 200 13.36 9.64 -12.96
CA GLN A 200 12.36 10.69 -13.23
C GLN A 200 11.18 10.59 -12.26
N MET A 201 10.68 9.38 -11.99
CA MET A 201 9.63 9.14 -11.01
C MET A 201 10.02 9.59 -9.60
N MET A 202 11.23 9.23 -9.13
CA MET A 202 11.73 9.64 -7.82
C MET A 202 11.91 11.16 -7.74
N ALA A 203 12.44 11.80 -8.78
CA ALA A 203 12.62 13.24 -8.85
C ALA A 203 11.29 13.99 -8.82
N ALA A 204 10.30 13.53 -9.61
CA ALA A 204 8.95 14.09 -9.62
C ALA A 204 8.24 13.93 -8.26
N ALA A 205 8.36 12.76 -7.64
CA ALA A 205 7.84 12.52 -6.30
C ALA A 205 8.47 13.45 -5.26
N PHE A 206 9.80 13.59 -5.29
CA PHE A 206 10.51 14.48 -4.36
C PHE A 206 10.15 15.95 -4.58
N ALA A 207 10.08 16.41 -5.83
CA ALA A 207 9.66 17.76 -6.17
C ALA A 207 8.24 18.06 -5.66
N LYS A 208 7.30 17.12 -5.83
CA LYS A 208 5.93 17.22 -5.31
C LYS A 208 5.89 17.16 -3.78
N GLY A 209 6.74 16.34 -3.15
CA GLY A 209 6.82 16.17 -1.69
C GLY A 209 7.38 17.38 -0.94
N ARG A 210 8.01 18.35 -1.63
CA ARG A 210 8.44 19.62 -1.02
C ARG A 210 7.26 20.47 -0.55
N ARG A 211 6.13 20.42 -1.25
CA ARG A 211 4.89 21.06 -0.79
C ARG A 211 4.09 20.10 0.07
N VAL A 212 3.48 20.63 1.13
CA VAL A 212 2.59 19.85 1.98
C VAL A 212 1.23 19.75 1.30
N SER A 213 0.91 18.59 0.71
CA SER A 213 -0.41 18.35 0.12
C SER A 213 -1.50 18.22 1.19
N PHE A 214 -2.74 18.50 0.81
CA PHE A 214 -3.89 18.27 1.70
C PHE A 214 -4.05 16.81 2.10
N SER A 215 -3.80 15.87 1.18
CA SER A 215 -3.78 14.45 1.50
C SER A 215 -2.77 14.10 2.60
N ARG A 216 -1.62 14.77 2.63
CA ARG A 216 -0.59 14.61 3.68
C ARG A 216 -1.08 15.10 5.03
N ARG A 217 -1.75 16.26 5.04
CA ARG A 217 -2.36 16.83 6.26
C ARG A 217 -3.47 15.93 6.78
N PHE A 218 -4.31 15.39 5.89
CA PHE A 218 -5.40 14.49 6.23
C PHE A 218 -4.88 13.15 6.80
N VAL A 219 -3.88 12.53 6.17
CA VAL A 219 -3.26 11.30 6.70
C VAL A 219 -2.62 11.56 8.06
N ALA A 220 -1.91 12.68 8.25
CA ALA A 220 -1.38 13.04 9.56
C ALA A 220 -2.49 13.19 10.61
N PHE A 221 -3.59 13.86 10.25
CA PHE A 221 -4.75 14.04 11.12
C PHE A 221 -5.38 12.70 11.52
N VAL A 222 -5.61 11.79 10.56
CA VAL A 222 -6.16 10.45 10.84
C VAL A 222 -5.24 9.66 11.77
N VAL A 223 -3.93 9.67 11.52
CA VAL A 223 -2.96 8.97 12.36
C VAL A 223 -2.88 9.58 13.76
N ASP A 224 -2.90 10.91 13.87
CA ASP A 224 -2.91 11.61 15.16
C ASP A 224 -4.16 11.20 15.99
N TRP A 225 -5.33 11.12 15.35
CA TRP A 225 -6.57 10.64 15.99
C TRP A 225 -6.52 9.16 16.38
N LEU A 226 -5.92 8.30 15.55
CA LEU A 226 -5.71 6.89 15.92
C LEU A 226 -4.77 6.75 17.12
N CYS A 227 -3.72 7.56 17.19
CA CYS A 227 -2.83 7.60 18.35
C CYS A 227 -3.57 8.06 19.61
N LEU A 228 -4.39 9.10 19.52
CA LEU A 228 -5.20 9.57 20.64
C LEU A 228 -6.23 8.54 21.08
N ALA A 229 -6.93 7.89 20.14
CA ALA A 229 -7.85 6.81 20.44
C ALA A 229 -7.15 5.64 21.16
N LEU A 230 -5.93 5.30 20.76
CA LEU A 230 -5.12 4.30 21.44
C LEU A 230 -4.74 4.73 22.87
N VAL A 231 -4.29 5.98 23.05
CA VAL A 231 -3.97 6.53 24.38
C VAL A 231 -5.20 6.49 25.27
N MET A 232 -6.34 6.98 24.79
CA MET A 232 -7.60 6.96 25.53
C MET A 232 -8.02 5.52 25.90
N ALA A 233 -7.87 4.56 24.98
CA ALA A 233 -8.16 3.15 25.26
C ALA A 233 -7.25 2.55 26.34
N VAL A 234 -5.95 2.88 26.31
CA VAL A 234 -4.98 2.44 27.33
C VAL A 234 -5.28 3.07 28.68
N VAL A 235 -5.52 4.40 28.73
CA VAL A 235 -5.92 5.11 29.97
C VAL A 235 -7.19 4.51 30.54
N SER A 236 -8.20 4.23 29.70
CA SER A 236 -9.46 3.60 30.11
C SER A 236 -9.29 2.17 30.63
N LEU A 237 -8.29 1.43 30.13
CA LEU A 237 -7.98 0.08 30.62
C LEU A 237 -7.26 0.12 31.97
N LEU A 238 -6.33 1.08 32.13
CA LEU A 238 -5.56 1.27 33.36
C LEU A 238 -6.42 1.87 34.48
N SER A 239 -7.36 2.77 34.17
CA SER A 239 -8.27 3.36 35.16
C SER A 239 -9.10 2.31 35.88
N ARG A 240 -9.53 1.25 35.18
CA ARG A 240 -10.25 0.10 35.76
C ARG A 240 -9.44 -0.67 36.83
N ARG A 241 -8.12 -0.48 36.88
CA ARG A 241 -7.22 -1.10 37.87
C ARG A 241 -6.96 -0.20 39.08
N LEU A 242 -7.36 1.06 39.03
CA LEU A 242 -7.18 2.01 40.12
C LEU A 242 -8.43 2.05 41.02
N PRO A 243 -8.27 2.33 42.33
CA PRO A 243 -9.39 2.44 43.26
C PRO A 243 -10.26 3.69 43.04
N TYR A 244 -9.82 4.63 42.19
CA TYR A 244 -10.56 5.84 41.83
C TYR A 244 -10.78 5.86 40.31
N ASP A 245 -12.02 6.12 39.89
CA ASP A 245 -12.34 6.27 38.48
C ASP A 245 -11.87 7.64 37.97
N ILE A 246 -10.64 7.67 37.48
CA ILE A 246 -10.07 8.85 36.84
C ILE A 246 -10.86 9.26 35.58
N THR A 247 -11.62 8.36 34.94
CA THR A 247 -12.41 8.67 33.73
C THR A 247 -13.77 9.32 34.00
N SER A 248 -14.14 9.48 35.27
CA SER A 248 -15.39 10.14 35.71
C SER A 248 -15.55 11.59 35.26
N THR A 249 -14.46 12.27 34.87
CA THR A 249 -14.45 13.65 34.35
C THR A 249 -13.97 13.70 32.89
N PRO A 250 -14.75 13.18 31.92
CA PRO A 250 -14.30 12.97 30.54
C PRO A 250 -13.86 14.26 29.83
N VAL A 251 -14.48 15.40 30.17
CA VAL A 251 -14.15 16.71 29.60
C VAL A 251 -12.75 17.17 30.00
N VAL A 252 -12.36 16.95 31.27
CA VAL A 252 -11.03 17.35 31.79
C VAL A 252 -9.96 16.48 31.14
N TRP A 253 -10.15 15.17 31.11
CA TRP A 253 -9.20 14.25 30.47
C TRP A 253 -9.05 14.49 28.98
N TYR A 254 -10.15 14.67 28.25
CA TYR A 254 -10.10 15.02 26.84
C TYR A 254 -9.33 16.32 26.59
N SER A 255 -9.53 17.34 27.45
CA SER A 255 -8.81 18.62 27.35
C SER A 255 -7.31 18.46 27.62
N LEU A 256 -6.95 17.66 28.64
CA LEU A 256 -5.55 17.36 28.96
C LEU A 256 -4.87 16.55 27.84
N GLU A 257 -5.54 15.57 27.26
CA GLU A 257 -5.04 14.80 26.11
C GLU A 257 -4.81 15.70 24.89
N MET A 258 -5.77 16.59 24.58
CA MET A 258 -5.64 17.55 23.48
C MET A 258 -4.47 18.52 23.69
N LEU A 259 -4.31 19.07 24.90
CA LEU A 259 -3.19 19.95 25.24
C LEU A 259 -1.86 19.20 25.22
N GLY A 260 -1.80 18.01 25.81
CA GLY A 260 -0.62 17.16 25.83
C GLY A 260 -0.15 16.79 24.42
N TYR A 261 -1.07 16.32 23.58
CA TYR A 261 -0.73 15.78 22.26
C TYR A 261 -0.52 16.84 21.19
N PHE A 262 -1.31 17.92 21.17
CA PHE A 262 -1.25 18.93 20.10
C PHE A 262 -0.53 20.22 20.48
N VAL A 263 -0.26 20.45 21.76
CA VAL A 263 0.51 21.62 22.23
C VAL A 263 1.84 21.18 22.82
N LEU A 264 1.83 20.42 23.92
CA LEU A 264 3.06 20.06 24.63
C LEU A 264 4.00 19.23 23.75
N LEU A 265 3.49 18.16 23.12
CA LEU A 265 4.30 17.28 22.29
C LEU A 265 4.92 18.00 21.07
N PRO A 266 4.19 18.86 20.31
CA PRO A 266 4.79 19.69 19.28
C PRO A 266 5.75 20.76 19.82
N VAL A 267 5.55 21.32 21.01
CA VAL A 267 6.54 22.21 21.64
C VAL A 267 7.86 21.45 21.88
N LEU A 268 7.78 20.24 22.45
CA LEU A 268 8.93 19.38 22.74
C LEU A 268 9.60 18.83 21.47
N TRP A 269 8.83 18.56 20.41
CA TRP A 269 9.30 17.98 19.15
C TRP A 269 9.33 18.97 17.99
N HIS A 270 9.60 20.25 18.28
CA HIS A 270 9.85 21.30 17.28
C HIS A 270 8.78 21.38 16.16
N GLY A 271 7.51 21.31 16.56
CA GLY A 271 6.33 21.45 15.70
C GLY A 271 5.80 20.15 15.10
N THR A 272 6.20 18.97 15.60
CA THR A 272 5.76 17.68 15.06
C THR A 272 4.89 16.89 16.04
N THR A 273 3.83 16.26 15.52
CA THR A 273 3.07 15.17 16.16
C THR A 273 3.51 13.81 15.61
N LEU A 274 3.01 12.69 16.15
CA LEU A 274 3.35 11.36 15.62
C LEU A 274 2.88 11.19 14.17
N GLY A 275 1.64 11.59 13.85
CA GLY A 275 1.10 11.55 12.50
C GLY A 275 1.86 12.48 11.55
N LYS A 276 2.20 13.69 12.00
CA LYS A 276 3.02 14.62 11.21
C LYS A 276 4.42 14.08 10.95
N ARG A 277 5.04 13.41 11.93
CA ARG A 277 6.35 12.77 11.79
C ARG A 277 6.29 11.56 10.84
N LEU A 278 5.23 10.77 10.90
CA LEU A 278 5.00 9.66 9.97
C LEU A 278 5.05 10.16 8.53
N VAL A 279 4.34 11.25 8.26
CA VAL A 279 4.28 11.84 6.92
C VAL A 279 5.39 12.85 6.64
N LYS A 280 6.37 13.10 7.54
CA LYS A 280 7.47 14.07 7.37
C LYS A 280 7.06 15.54 7.17
N ILE A 281 6.11 16.04 7.96
CA ILE A 281 5.76 17.46 8.01
C ILE A 281 5.96 18.00 9.42
N LYS A 282 6.16 19.32 9.53
CA LYS A 282 6.21 20.02 10.80
C LYS A 282 5.48 21.36 10.72
N ILE A 283 5.00 21.82 11.87
CA ILE A 283 4.47 23.16 12.07
C ILE A 283 5.64 24.11 12.33
N THR A 284 5.67 25.25 11.66
CA THR A 284 6.61 26.34 11.94
C THR A 284 5.86 27.66 12.02
N ALA A 285 6.48 28.68 12.61
CA ALA A 285 5.99 30.05 12.47
C ALA A 285 5.96 30.46 10.98
N ALA A 286 5.03 31.35 10.63
CA ALA A 286 4.90 31.88 9.28
C ALA A 286 6.11 32.75 8.90
N LEU A 287 6.55 33.57 9.86
CA LEU A 287 7.72 34.44 9.82
C LEU A 287 9.00 33.69 10.25
N PRO A 288 10.21 34.21 9.95
CA PRO A 288 11.48 33.61 10.35
C PRO A 288 11.78 33.80 11.85
N VAL A 289 10.81 33.43 12.70
CA VAL A 289 10.87 33.47 14.16
C VAL A 289 10.65 32.06 14.72
N PRO A 290 11.13 31.74 15.92
CA PRO A 290 10.82 30.46 16.55
C PRO A 290 9.31 30.30 16.76
N LEU A 291 8.83 29.06 16.72
CA LEU A 291 7.43 28.72 16.97
C LEU A 291 7.12 28.91 18.47
N HIS A 292 6.19 29.80 18.79
CA HIS A 292 5.77 30.01 20.17
C HIS A 292 4.63 29.06 20.57
N TRP A 293 4.57 28.67 21.84
CA TRP A 293 3.56 27.76 22.38
C TRP A 293 2.12 28.31 22.25
N TRP A 294 1.93 29.62 22.39
CA TRP A 294 0.62 30.26 22.24
C TRP A 294 0.08 30.16 20.80
N GLN A 295 0.97 30.17 19.79
CA GLN A 295 0.57 30.00 18.39
C GLN A 295 -0.02 28.61 18.16
N LEU A 296 0.53 27.59 18.85
CA LEU A 296 0.01 26.23 18.81
C LEU A 296 -1.35 26.14 19.50
N ILE A 297 -1.52 26.75 20.68
CA ILE A 297 -2.82 26.81 21.37
C ILE A 297 -3.87 27.47 20.49
N TRP A 298 -3.55 28.64 19.92
CA TRP A 298 -4.51 29.36 19.06
C TRP A 298 -4.84 28.57 17.79
N ARG A 299 -3.83 27.97 17.15
CA ARG A 299 -4.03 27.07 16.00
C ARG A 299 -4.95 25.90 16.37
N GLN A 300 -4.74 25.30 17.53
CA GLN A 300 -5.48 24.14 18.03
C GLN A 300 -6.92 24.50 18.39
N LEU A 301 -7.14 25.64 19.05
CA LEU A 301 -8.48 26.18 19.34
C LEU A 301 -9.27 26.43 18.05
N LEU A 302 -8.66 27.05 17.05
CA LEU A 302 -9.32 27.28 15.76
C LEU A 302 -9.64 25.96 15.04
N LEU A 303 -8.73 24.99 15.07
CA LEU A 303 -8.94 23.72 14.37
C LEU A 303 -9.95 22.81 15.11
N TYR A 304 -9.77 22.59 16.41
CA TYR A 304 -10.56 21.62 17.18
C TYR A 304 -11.74 22.25 17.93
N GLY A 305 -11.73 23.57 18.13
CA GLY A 305 -12.86 24.31 18.70
C GLY A 305 -13.81 24.88 17.65
N ALA A 306 -13.35 25.20 16.44
CA ALA A 306 -14.22 25.72 15.37
C ALA A 306 -14.40 24.74 14.21
N VAL A 307 -13.34 24.14 13.65
CA VAL A 307 -13.48 23.29 12.45
C VAL A 307 -14.02 21.90 12.77
N VAL A 308 -13.34 21.12 13.61
CA VAL A 308 -13.73 19.73 13.90
C VAL A 308 -15.18 19.61 14.40
N PRO A 309 -15.67 20.48 15.30
CA PRO A 309 -17.06 20.42 15.76
C PRO A 309 -18.07 20.58 14.63
N THR A 310 -17.77 21.31 13.56
CA THR A 310 -18.71 21.44 12.42
C THR A 310 -18.96 20.11 11.69
N PHE A 311 -18.09 19.11 11.85
CA PHE A 311 -18.29 17.75 11.33
C PHE A 311 -19.02 16.83 12.32
N VAL A 312 -18.92 17.09 13.62
CA VAL A 312 -19.48 16.24 14.69
C VAL A 312 -20.85 16.71 15.15
N LEU A 313 -21.03 18.02 15.32
CA LEU A 313 -22.27 18.65 15.77
C LEU A 313 -23.49 18.30 14.90
N PRO A 314 -23.42 18.21 13.56
CA PRO A 314 -24.58 17.80 12.76
C PRO A 314 -25.11 16.42 13.16
N VAL A 315 -24.23 15.46 13.45
CA VAL A 315 -24.64 14.12 13.89
C VAL A 315 -25.33 14.19 15.26
N ILE A 316 -24.79 14.96 16.19
CA ILE A 316 -25.39 15.16 17.53
C ILE A 316 -26.75 15.86 17.41
N LEU A 317 -26.83 16.93 16.61
CA LEU A 317 -28.06 17.70 16.40
C LEU A 317 -29.13 16.88 15.70
N LEU A 318 -28.79 16.05 14.71
CA LEU A 318 -29.75 15.14 14.05
C LEU A 318 -30.29 14.07 15.00
N ASN A 319 -29.42 13.51 15.85
CA ASN A 319 -29.84 12.56 16.90
C ASN A 319 -30.71 13.23 17.98
N GLY A 320 -30.45 14.50 18.29
CA GLY A 320 -31.29 15.29 19.19
C GLY A 320 -32.64 15.64 18.55
N LEU A 321 -32.64 16.05 17.28
CA LEU A 321 -33.84 16.41 16.51
C LEU A 321 -34.83 15.23 16.43
N SER A 322 -34.34 14.00 16.27
CA SER A 322 -35.20 12.81 16.22
C SER A 322 -35.92 12.51 17.55
N GLN A 323 -35.43 13.05 18.66
CA GLN A 323 -35.98 12.88 20.00
C GLN A 323 -36.60 14.17 20.57
N ALA A 324 -36.53 15.29 19.83
CA ALA A 324 -36.87 16.61 20.34
C ALA A 324 -38.40 16.81 20.44
N PRO A 325 -38.89 17.42 21.54
CA PRO A 325 -40.26 17.92 21.62
C PRO A 325 -40.54 18.95 20.50
N ARG A 326 -41.78 19.04 20.03
CA ARG A 326 -42.17 19.98 18.94
C ARG A 326 -41.74 21.42 19.18
N ALA A 327 -41.77 21.89 20.43
CA ALA A 327 -41.35 23.25 20.79
C ALA A 327 -39.84 23.51 20.61
N GLN A 328 -39.01 22.48 20.56
CA GLN A 328 -37.55 22.60 20.39
C GLN A 328 -37.08 22.33 18.96
N PHE A 329 -37.96 21.81 18.11
CA PHE A 329 -37.65 21.36 16.75
C PHE A 329 -37.00 22.45 15.90
N ASP A 330 -37.56 23.66 15.95
CA ASP A 330 -37.06 24.81 15.17
C ASP A 330 -35.65 25.25 15.60
N TYR A 331 -35.31 25.13 16.89
CA TYR A 331 -33.97 25.44 17.38
C TYR A 331 -32.93 24.45 16.86
N TYR A 332 -33.25 23.15 16.82
CA TYR A 332 -32.36 22.14 16.24
C TYR A 332 -32.17 22.35 14.74
N LEU A 333 -33.24 22.68 14.01
CA LEU A 333 -33.15 23.00 12.58
C LEU A 333 -32.30 24.24 12.32
N LEU A 334 -32.49 25.31 13.08
CA LEU A 334 -31.69 26.53 12.97
C LEU A 334 -30.22 26.23 13.28
N ALA A 335 -29.94 25.47 14.35
CA ALA A 335 -28.58 25.06 14.69
C ALA A 335 -27.93 24.23 13.57
N LEU A 336 -28.67 23.27 12.98
CA LEU A 336 -28.23 22.49 11.83
C LEU A 336 -27.93 23.36 10.61
N LEU A 337 -28.78 24.34 10.32
CA LEU A 337 -28.57 25.29 9.23
C LEU A 337 -27.30 26.11 9.45
N VAL A 338 -27.13 26.69 10.64
CA VAL A 338 -25.96 27.51 10.99
C VAL A 338 -24.68 26.67 10.88
N VAL A 339 -24.64 25.49 11.50
CA VAL A 339 -23.47 24.60 11.44
C VAL A 339 -23.21 24.14 10.00
N GLY A 340 -24.26 23.84 9.23
CA GLY A 340 -24.18 23.46 7.82
C GLY A 340 -23.60 24.56 6.94
N VAL A 341 -24.00 25.82 7.15
CA VAL A 341 -23.43 26.98 6.44
C VAL A 341 -21.95 27.15 6.78
N VAL A 342 -21.58 27.07 8.07
CA VAL A 342 -20.16 27.17 8.48
C VAL A 342 -19.33 26.05 7.86
N LEU A 343 -19.84 24.82 7.87
CA LEU A 343 -19.19 23.67 7.23
C LEU A 343 -19.03 23.88 5.72
N ALA A 344 -20.08 24.35 5.03
CA ALA A 344 -20.04 24.63 3.60
C ALA A 344 -19.01 25.71 3.25
N VAL A 345 -18.94 26.80 4.03
CA VAL A 345 -17.93 27.86 3.89
C VAL A 345 -16.52 27.30 4.10
N PHE A 346 -16.32 26.43 5.11
CA PHE A 346 -15.02 25.78 5.32
C PHE A 346 -14.63 24.88 4.15
N CYS A 347 -15.54 24.04 3.68
CA CYS A 347 -15.32 23.16 2.52
C CYS A 347 -15.00 23.96 1.26
N LEU A 348 -15.73 25.05 1.01
CA LEU A 348 -15.45 25.98 -0.09
C LEU A 348 -14.06 26.61 0.06
N HIS A 349 -13.69 27.08 1.26
CA HIS A 349 -12.37 27.62 1.53
C HIS A 349 -11.26 26.60 1.25
N VAL A 350 -11.43 25.34 1.68
CA VAL A 350 -10.49 24.25 1.37
C VAL A 350 -10.39 24.01 -0.13
N LEU A 351 -11.52 23.92 -0.84
CA LEU A 351 -11.58 23.72 -2.29
C LEU A 351 -10.87 24.84 -3.05
N LEU A 352 -11.15 26.10 -2.72
CA LEU A 352 -10.48 27.26 -3.32
C LEU A 352 -8.99 27.27 -3.01
N THR A 353 -8.60 26.91 -1.77
CA THR A 353 -7.19 26.81 -1.37
C THR A 353 -6.46 25.71 -2.18
N MET A 354 -7.11 24.57 -2.43
CA MET A 354 -6.62 23.50 -3.31
C MET A 354 -6.48 23.97 -4.76
N LEU A 355 -7.53 24.58 -5.32
CA LEU A 355 -7.59 25.03 -6.72
C LEU A 355 -6.54 26.10 -7.01
N PHE A 356 -6.44 27.11 -6.15
CA PHE A 356 -5.47 28.20 -6.27
C PHE A 356 -4.09 27.86 -5.69
N ARG A 357 -3.85 26.60 -5.29
CA ARG A 357 -2.57 26.10 -4.75
C ARG A 357 -1.99 26.99 -3.65
N ARG A 358 -2.85 27.51 -2.77
CA ARG A 358 -2.44 28.31 -1.61
C ARG A 358 -1.90 27.40 -0.53
N ASP A 359 -0.83 27.82 0.13
CA ASP A 359 -0.11 26.97 1.09
C ASP A 359 -0.72 26.98 2.50
N ARG A 360 -1.67 27.88 2.80
CA ARG A 360 -2.19 28.10 4.16
C ARG A 360 -3.72 28.10 4.24
N LEU A 361 -4.25 27.39 5.23
CA LEU A 361 -5.66 27.45 5.60
C LEU A 361 -5.95 28.67 6.49
N PHE A 362 -7.23 28.97 6.72
CA PHE A 362 -7.63 30.16 7.48
C PHE A 362 -7.08 30.12 8.93
N TYR A 363 -7.14 28.97 9.61
CA TYR A 363 -6.66 28.80 10.98
C TYR A 363 -5.14 28.90 11.09
N GLU A 364 -4.40 28.63 10.01
CA GLU A 364 -2.94 28.79 9.94
C GLU A 364 -2.57 30.26 9.75
N ARG A 365 -3.37 30.99 8.96
CA ARG A 365 -3.20 32.45 8.79
C ARG A 365 -3.45 33.19 10.10
N LEU A 366 -4.54 32.88 10.80
CA LEU A 366 -4.91 33.52 12.07
C LEU A 366 -3.97 33.19 13.22
N SER A 367 -3.34 32.01 13.20
CA SER A 367 -2.33 31.63 14.21
C SER A 367 -0.89 31.98 13.83
N HIS A 368 -0.68 32.64 12.67
CA HIS A 368 0.65 32.91 12.13
C HIS A 368 1.54 31.66 12.04
N THR A 369 0.94 30.50 11.74
CA THR A 369 1.65 29.23 11.56
C THR A 369 1.60 28.77 10.09
N LYS A 370 2.47 27.81 9.75
CA LYS A 370 2.43 27.11 8.47
C LYS A 370 2.95 25.68 8.64
N GLU A 371 2.51 24.78 7.77
CA GLU A 371 3.06 23.43 7.69
C GLU A 371 4.10 23.34 6.57
N VAL A 372 5.30 22.86 6.92
CA VAL A 372 6.41 22.68 5.98
C VAL A 372 6.83 21.22 5.91
N SER A 373 7.29 20.81 4.73
CA SER A 373 7.86 19.49 4.54
C SER A 373 9.22 19.40 5.23
N THR A 374 9.48 18.32 5.96
CA THR A 374 10.79 18.00 6.57
C THR A 374 11.59 17.03 5.71
N LEU A 375 11.32 16.96 4.41
CA LEU A 375 12.20 16.24 3.50
C LEU A 375 13.50 17.03 3.38
N ASP A 376 14.59 16.47 3.89
CA ASP A 376 15.92 17.00 3.61
C ASP A 376 16.20 16.93 2.12
N ARG A 377 16.93 17.92 1.58
CA ARG A 377 17.49 17.85 0.23
C ARG A 377 18.22 16.51 0.16
N ALA A 378 17.72 15.58 -0.67
CA ALA A 378 18.46 14.37 -0.98
C ALA A 378 19.85 14.81 -1.48
N GLN A 379 20.88 14.52 -0.68
CA GLN A 379 22.27 14.63 -1.12
C GLN A 379 22.52 13.59 -2.21
#